data_AF-A0A1F8LWP7-F1
#
_entry.id   AF-A0A1F8LWP7-F1
#
_cell.length_a   1.000
_cell.length_b   1.000
_cell.length_c   1.000
_cell.angle_alpha   90.00
_cell.angle_beta   90.00
_cell.angle_gamma   90.00
#
_symmetry.space_group_name_H-M   'P 1'
#
loop_
_entity.id
_entity.type
_entity.pdbx_description
1 polymer ?
#
loop_
_entity_poly.entity_id
_entity_poly.type
_entity_poly.pdbx_seq_one_letter_code
_entity_poly.pdbx_strand_id
1 'polypeptide(L)'
;MGADGMFSPDVMTGAGDAVEGVFVSSPDTSTFGPDYEAKFKPAYLAKFGSEPLSIFHAHAYDAMNMVLACVEKVTVKDNDGTLHVPRQAMRDCMYATKDFKGLTGNLTCTPTGDCADPKIAVYEYHAGEYPPTKVWP
;
A
#
# COMPACT_ATOMS: atom_id res chain seq x y z
N MET A 1 -10.55 11.78 -16.24
CA MET A 1 -9.42 11.02 -15.65
C MET A 1 -9.28 11.37 -14.19
N GLY A 2 -9.02 10.39 -13.33
CA GLY A 2 -8.78 10.56 -11.90
C GLY A 2 -7.52 9.87 -11.38
N ALA A 3 -7.23 10.07 -10.10
CA ALA A 3 -6.13 9.42 -9.39
C ALA A 3 -6.60 8.17 -8.63
N ASP A 4 -5.68 7.49 -7.96
CA ASP A 4 -5.84 6.22 -7.23
C ASP A 4 -7.02 6.20 -6.24
N GLY A 5 -7.38 7.34 -5.64
CA GLY A 5 -8.58 7.49 -4.82
C GLY A 5 -9.90 7.20 -5.56
N MET A 6 -9.90 7.23 -6.90
CA MET A 6 -11.04 6.83 -7.72
C MET A 6 -11.03 5.34 -8.08
N PHE A 7 -9.99 4.56 -7.76
CA PHE A 7 -10.02 3.10 -7.93
C PHE A 7 -10.87 2.47 -6.81
N SER A 8 -12.18 2.60 -6.95
CA SER A 8 -13.17 2.17 -5.97
C SER A 8 -14.44 1.67 -6.67
N PRO A 9 -15.13 0.65 -6.12
CA PRO A 9 -16.46 0.26 -6.60
C PRO A 9 -17.51 1.37 -6.41
N ASP A 10 -17.27 2.32 -5.50
CA ASP A 10 -18.16 3.46 -5.26
C ASP A 10 -18.21 4.41 -6.45
N VAL A 11 -17.13 4.51 -7.23
CA VAL A 11 -17.12 5.33 -8.45
C VAL A 11 -18.06 4.73 -9.49
N MET A 12 -18.01 3.42 -9.70
CA MET A 12 -18.93 2.70 -10.59
C MET A 12 -20.37 2.84 -10.09
N THR A 13 -20.61 2.61 -8.79
CA THR A 13 -21.95 2.68 -8.19
C THR A 13 -22.54 4.10 -8.27
N GLY A 14 -21.73 5.13 -7.99
CA GLY A 14 -22.18 6.51 -7.94
C GLY A 14 -22.37 7.16 -9.32
N ALA A 15 -21.55 6.81 -10.30
CA ALA A 15 -21.64 7.36 -11.65
C ALA A 15 -22.61 6.56 -12.55
N GLY A 16 -22.86 5.28 -12.26
CA GLY A 16 -23.64 4.41 -13.13
C GLY A 16 -23.07 4.37 -14.54
N ASP A 17 -23.94 4.43 -15.55
CA ASP A 17 -23.54 4.39 -16.97
C ASP A 17 -22.62 5.55 -17.40
N ALA A 18 -22.59 6.65 -16.63
CA ALA A 18 -21.70 7.79 -16.93
C ALA A 18 -20.23 7.50 -16.63
N VAL A 19 -19.91 6.34 -16.04
CA VAL A 19 -18.52 5.92 -15.75
C VAL A 19 -17.76 5.40 -16.97
N GLU A 20 -18.47 5.10 -18.07
CA GLU A 20 -17.88 4.55 -19.28
C GLU A 20 -16.74 5.44 -19.82
N GLY A 21 -15.58 4.84 -20.06
CA GLY A 21 -14.39 5.54 -20.58
C GLY A 21 -13.69 6.45 -19.56
N VAL A 22 -14.08 6.42 -18.29
CA VAL A 22 -13.37 7.16 -17.24
C VAL A 22 -12.03 6.47 -16.96
N PHE A 23 -10.94 7.17 -17.25
CA PHE A 23 -9.60 6.70 -16.87
C PHE A 23 -9.25 6.99 -15.41
N VAL A 24 -8.52 6.08 -14.76
CA VAL A 24 -7.92 6.27 -13.44
C VAL A 24 -6.46 5.80 -13.43
N SER A 25 -5.55 6.57 -12.82
CA SER A 25 -4.18 6.11 -12.52
C SER A 25 -4.14 5.47 -11.14
N SER A 26 -3.57 4.28 -10.99
CA SER A 26 -3.54 3.54 -9.72
C SER A 26 -2.33 2.60 -9.62
N PRO A 27 -1.95 2.08 -8.43
CA PRO A 27 -0.91 1.07 -8.32
C PRO A 27 -1.19 -0.18 -9.16
N ASP A 28 -0.16 -0.68 -9.85
CA ASP A 28 -0.23 -1.92 -10.62
C ASP A 28 -0.03 -3.14 -9.73
N THR A 29 -1.14 -3.71 -9.24
CA THR A 29 -1.10 -4.89 -8.36
C THR A 29 -0.47 -6.12 -9.00
N SER A 30 -0.40 -6.20 -10.34
CA SER A 30 0.27 -7.32 -11.02
C SER A 30 1.79 -7.31 -10.83
N THR A 31 2.35 -6.19 -10.37
CA THR A 31 3.78 -6.03 -10.08
C THR A 31 4.14 -6.28 -8.62
N PHE A 32 3.15 -6.53 -7.75
CA PHE A 32 3.40 -6.78 -6.34
C PHE A 32 4.14 -8.11 -6.13
N GLY A 33 4.89 -8.19 -5.04
CA GLY A 33 5.68 -9.36 -4.68
C GLY A 33 4.81 -10.61 -4.47
N PRO A 34 5.40 -11.81 -4.57
CA PRO A 34 4.66 -13.08 -4.54
C PRO A 34 3.88 -13.30 -3.23
N ASP A 35 4.35 -12.73 -2.12
CA ASP A 35 3.70 -12.81 -0.82
C ASP A 35 2.35 -12.06 -0.77
N TYR A 36 2.09 -11.15 -1.71
CA TYR A 36 0.80 -10.46 -1.79
C TYR A 36 -0.35 -11.44 -2.05
N GLU A 37 -0.20 -12.28 -3.07
CA GLU A 37 -1.17 -13.32 -3.41
C GLU A 37 -1.03 -14.55 -2.49
N ALA A 38 0.20 -14.98 -2.20
CA ALA A 38 0.43 -16.23 -1.47
C ALA A 38 0.16 -16.16 0.04
N LYS A 39 0.24 -14.96 0.65
CA LYS A 39 0.14 -14.80 2.11
C LYS A 39 -0.83 -13.70 2.51
N PHE A 40 -0.69 -12.50 1.96
CA PHE A 40 -1.45 -11.34 2.42
C PHE A 40 -2.95 -11.49 2.15
N LYS A 41 -3.37 -11.75 0.91
CA LYS A 41 -4.80 -11.91 0.57
C LYS A 41 -5.47 -13.06 1.34
N PRO A 42 -4.89 -14.27 1.45
CA PRO A 42 -5.43 -15.34 2.29
C PRO A 42 -5.56 -14.95 3.76
N ALA A 43 -4.55 -14.30 4.34
CA ALA A 43 -4.58 -13.87 5.73
C ALA A 43 -5.63 -12.77 5.97
N TYR A 44 -5.78 -11.84 5.03
CA TYR A 44 -6.80 -10.80 5.07
C TYR A 44 -8.21 -11.41 5.03
N LEU A 45 -8.46 -12.31 4.07
CA LEU A 45 -9.74 -13.02 3.96
C LEU A 45 -10.07 -13.81 5.22
N ALA A 46 -9.11 -14.56 5.77
CA ALA A 46 -9.31 -15.32 6.99
C ALA A 46 -9.62 -14.43 8.21
N LYS A 47 -9.03 -13.23 8.27
CA LYS A 47 -9.20 -12.31 9.39
C LYS A 47 -10.48 -11.47 9.30
N PHE A 48 -10.86 -11.05 8.09
CA PHE A 48 -11.91 -10.06 7.88
C PHE A 48 -13.14 -10.60 7.16
N GLY A 49 -13.08 -11.81 6.60
CA GLY A 49 -14.19 -12.45 5.90
C GLY A 49 -14.48 -11.87 4.51
N SER A 50 -13.63 -10.98 3.99
CA SER A 50 -13.74 -10.43 2.64
C SER A 50 -12.36 -10.27 2.00
N GLU A 51 -12.30 -10.12 0.68
CA GLU A 51 -11.11 -9.60 0.02
C GLU A 51 -10.85 -8.13 0.41
N PRO A 52 -9.62 -7.62 0.22
CA PRO A 52 -9.33 -6.20 0.43
C PRO A 52 -10.19 -5.32 -0.49
N LEU A 53 -10.83 -4.30 0.09
CA LEU A 53 -11.82 -3.48 -0.61
C LEU A 53 -11.23 -2.31 -1.42
N SER A 54 -10.02 -1.88 -1.06
CA SER A 54 -9.36 -0.68 -1.61
C SER A 54 -7.99 -1.04 -2.15
N ILE A 55 -7.45 -0.28 -3.11
CA ILE A 55 -6.10 -0.47 -3.67
C ILE A 55 -4.95 -0.18 -2.68
N PHE A 56 -5.24 0.40 -1.51
CA PHE A 56 -4.22 0.89 -0.56
C PHE A 56 -3.72 -0.15 0.47
N HIS A 57 -4.35 -1.32 0.58
CA HIS A 57 -4.08 -2.28 1.66
C HIS A 57 -2.62 -2.77 1.71
N ALA A 58 -1.99 -3.01 0.54
CA ALA A 58 -0.62 -3.51 0.47
C ALA A 58 0.38 -2.44 0.91
N HIS A 59 0.14 -1.19 0.51
CA HIS A 59 0.93 -0.02 0.94
C HIS A 59 0.81 0.20 2.45
N ALA A 60 -0.39 0.07 3.02
CA ALA A 60 -0.60 0.18 4.46
C ALA A 60 0.11 -0.94 5.23
N TYR A 61 0.09 -2.16 4.69
CA TYR A 61 0.83 -3.29 5.26
C TYR A 61 2.33 -3.03 5.28
N ASP A 62 2.90 -2.58 4.17
CA ASP A 62 4.32 -2.27 4.08
C ASP A 62 4.73 -1.11 5.01
N ALA A 63 3.96 -0.01 4.99
CA ALA A 63 4.22 1.14 5.86
C ALA A 63 4.22 0.76 7.34
N MET A 64 3.25 -0.06 7.78
CA MET A 64 3.20 -0.53 9.15
C MET A 64 4.41 -1.40 9.50
N ASN A 65 4.79 -2.34 8.63
CA ASN A 65 5.94 -3.20 8.91
C ASN A 65 7.26 -2.44 8.90
N MET A 66 7.42 -1.40 8.07
CA MET A 66 8.58 -0.50 8.14
C MET A 66 8.64 0.24 9.49
N VAL A 67 7.50 0.79 9.94
CA VAL A 67 7.42 1.48 11.24
C VAL A 67 7.74 0.51 12.38
N LEU A 68 7.14 -0.68 12.39
CA LEU A 68 7.38 -1.70 13.41
C LEU A 68 8.85 -2.13 13.45
N ALA A 69 9.48 -2.36 12.28
CA ALA A 69 10.89 -2.70 12.19
C ALA A 69 11.79 -1.60 12.78
N CYS A 70 11.41 -0.33 12.67
CA CYS A 70 12.13 0.75 13.32
C CYS A 70 11.84 0.85 14.82
N VAL A 71 10.58 0.69 15.24
CA VAL A 71 10.21 0.64 16.67
C VAL A 71 11.03 -0.42 17.39
N GLU A 72 11.12 -1.63 16.84
CA GLU A 72 11.93 -2.71 17.40
C GLU A 72 13.41 -2.35 17.55
N LYS A 73 13.97 -1.61 16.59
CA LYS A 73 15.38 -1.20 16.60
C LYS A 73 15.70 -0.09 17.61
N VAL A 74 14.78 0.87 17.79
CA VAL A 74 15.09 2.10 18.54
C VAL A 74 14.41 2.19 19.89
N THR A 75 13.57 1.21 20.26
CA THR A 75 12.95 1.18 21.58
C THR A 75 14.04 1.08 22.66
N VAL A 76 13.97 1.98 23.63
CA VAL A 76 14.80 1.98 24.83
C VAL A 76 13.97 1.43 25.97
N LYS A 77 14.57 0.54 26.78
CA LYS A 77 13.97 0.04 28.01
C LYS A 77 14.75 0.58 29.20
N ASP A 78 14.07 1.32 30.07
CA ASP A 78 14.64 1.87 31.29
C ASP A 78 14.74 0.80 32.39
N ASN A 79 15.47 1.12 33.47
CA ASN A 79 15.72 0.19 34.58
C ASN A 79 14.44 -0.24 35.31
N ASP A 80 13.39 0.58 35.30
CA ASP A 80 12.08 0.28 35.90
C ASP A 80 11.17 -0.53 34.96
N GLY A 81 11.64 -0.82 33.74
CA GLY A 81 10.92 -1.56 32.73
C GLY A 81 10.11 -0.69 31.75
N THR A 82 10.12 0.63 31.90
CA THR A 82 9.44 1.55 30.99
C THR A 82 10.04 1.47 29.59
N LEU A 83 9.18 1.48 28.56
CA LEU A 83 9.59 1.49 27.15
C LEU A 83 9.40 2.87 26.55
N HIS A 84 10.44 3.37 25.91
CA HIS A 84 10.46 4.65 25.20
C HIS A 84 10.84 4.46 23.74
N VAL A 85 10.17 5.18 22.86
CA VAL A 85 10.48 5.23 21.44
C VAL A 85 10.91 6.67 21.11
N PRO A 86 12.23 6.97 21.09
CA PRO A 86 12.70 8.33 20.86
C PRO A 86 12.35 8.78 19.44
N ARG A 87 11.64 9.92 19.31
CA ARG A 87 11.16 10.42 18.01
C ARG A 87 12.28 10.68 17.01
N GLN A 88 13.41 11.22 17.48
CA GLN A 88 14.57 11.48 16.64
C GLN A 88 15.17 10.16 16.11
N ALA A 89 15.35 9.16 16.99
CA ALA A 89 15.85 7.85 16.60
C ALA A 89 14.88 7.14 15.64
N MET A 90 13.57 7.25 15.85
CA MET A 90 12.57 6.73 14.91
C MET A 90 12.72 7.37 13.53
N ARG A 91 12.79 8.70 13.48
CA ARG A 91 12.96 9.43 12.23
C ARG A 91 14.22 8.97 11.51
N ASP A 92 15.36 8.97 12.20
CA ASP A 92 16.65 8.61 11.61
C ASP A 92 16.67 7.15 11.16
N CYS A 93 16.02 6.24 11.89
CA CYS A 93 15.83 4.86 11.47
C CYS A 93 15.00 4.76 10.17
N MET A 94 13.88 5.49 10.08
CA MET A 94 13.04 5.47 8.88
C MET A 94 13.82 5.96 7.66
N TYR A 95 14.54 7.08 7.75
CA TYR A 95 15.40 7.59 6.67
C TYR A 95 16.54 6.61 6.31
N ALA A 96 16.98 5.77 7.24
CA ALA A 96 17.99 4.75 7.00
C ALA A 96 17.44 3.46 6.36
N THR A 97 16.12 3.37 6.10
CA THR A 97 15.52 2.18 5.48
C THR A 97 16.04 1.99 4.06
N LYS A 98 16.60 0.80 3.81
CA LYS A 98 17.08 0.36 2.50
C LYS A 98 16.71 -1.09 2.28
N ASP A 99 16.40 -1.42 1.04
CA ASP A 99 16.14 -2.79 0.57
C ASP A 99 15.09 -3.56 1.40
N PHE A 100 14.10 -2.85 1.96
CA PHE A 100 13.04 -3.47 2.73
C PHE A 100 12.11 -4.23 1.79
N LYS A 101 12.01 -5.55 1.98
CA LYS A 101 11.18 -6.43 1.13
C LYS A 101 9.71 -6.31 1.54
N GLY A 102 9.01 -5.39 0.88
CA GLY A 102 7.56 -5.21 1.02
C GLY A 102 6.76 -6.04 0.02
N LEU A 103 5.44 -6.00 0.18
CA LEU A 103 4.48 -6.52 -0.80
C LEU A 103 4.49 -5.66 -2.08
N THR A 104 4.72 -4.35 -1.93
CA THR A 104 4.65 -3.38 -3.04
C THR A 104 5.98 -3.17 -3.75
N GLY A 105 7.05 -3.88 -3.36
CA GLY A 105 8.36 -3.82 -3.99
C GLY A 105 9.52 -3.78 -3.00
N ASN A 106 10.65 -3.24 -3.45
CA ASN A 106 11.86 -3.11 -2.63
C ASN A 106 11.99 -1.68 -2.09
N LEU A 107 11.56 -1.45 -0.85
CA LEU A 107 11.36 -0.11 -0.30
C LEU A 107 12.66 0.46 0.25
N THR A 108 13.05 1.63 -0.26
CA THR A 108 14.26 2.35 0.12
C THR A 108 13.93 3.82 0.25
N CYS A 109 14.18 4.40 1.42
CA CYS A 109 13.88 5.80 1.68
C CYS A 109 14.95 6.72 1.07
N THR A 110 14.51 7.76 0.38
CA THR A 110 15.36 8.83 -0.14
C THR A 110 15.73 9.82 0.97
N PRO A 111 16.69 10.75 0.73
CA PRO A 111 16.99 11.83 1.67
C PRO A 111 15.81 12.77 1.96
N THR A 112 14.75 12.75 1.14
CA THR A 112 13.50 13.51 1.36
C THR A 112 12.42 12.71 2.08
N GLY A 113 12.64 11.41 2.32
CA GLY A 113 11.72 10.54 3.03
C GLY A 113 10.76 9.76 2.14
N ASP A 114 10.94 9.78 0.82
CA ASP A 114 10.14 8.98 -0.12
C ASP A 114 10.68 7.54 -0.12
N CYS A 115 9.84 6.56 0.25
CA CYS A 115 10.29 5.17 0.43
C CYS A 115 9.71 4.18 -0.58
N ALA A 116 8.82 4.64 -1.47
CA ALA A 116 8.08 3.78 -2.39
C ALA A 116 8.94 3.27 -3.54
N ASP A 117 8.55 2.11 -4.09
CA ASP A 117 9.00 1.57 -5.38
C ASP A 117 7.83 1.63 -6.38
N PRO A 118 7.47 2.83 -6.89
CA PRO A 118 6.19 3.03 -7.55
C PRO A 118 6.12 2.28 -8.89
N LYS A 119 5.08 1.46 -9.03
CA LYS A 119 4.61 0.86 -10.29
C LYS A 119 3.17 1.28 -10.50
N ILE A 120 2.96 2.21 -11.42
CA ILE A 120 1.65 2.83 -11.66
C ILE A 120 1.14 2.42 -13.03
N ALA A 121 -0.16 2.10 -13.08
CA ALA A 121 -0.89 1.80 -14.30
C ALA A 121 -2.08 2.75 -14.47
N VAL A 122 -2.57 2.85 -15.70
CA VAL A 122 -3.80 3.50 -16.11
C VAL A 122 -4.85 2.41 -16.37
N TYR A 123 -6.04 2.64 -15.85
CA TYR A 123 -7.18 1.77 -15.98
C TYR A 123 -8.35 2.55 -16.58
N GLU A 124 -9.22 1.86 -17.29
CA GLU A 124 -10.45 2.38 -17.88
C GLU A 124 -11.66 1.72 -17.21
N TYR A 125 -12.63 2.54 -16.83
CA TYR A 125 -13.92 2.06 -16.33
C TYR A 125 -14.86 1.72 -17.48
N HIS A 126 -15.57 0.60 -17.33
CA HIS A 126 -16.69 0.20 -18.19
C HIS A 126 -17.95 0.05 -17.35
N ALA A 127 -19.09 0.47 -17.90
CA ALA A 127 -20.38 0.44 -17.20
C ALA A 127 -20.74 -0.99 -16.76
N GLY A 128 -21.01 -1.16 -15.46
CA GLY A 128 -21.36 -2.46 -14.87
C GLY A 128 -20.18 -3.41 -14.62
N GLU A 129 -18.93 -2.99 -14.90
CA GLU A 129 -17.73 -3.78 -14.67
C GLU A 129 -16.89 -3.22 -13.52
N TYR A 130 -16.44 -4.10 -12.61
CA TYR A 130 -15.45 -3.79 -11.60
C TYR A 130 -14.60 -5.03 -11.29
N PRO A 131 -13.27 -4.92 -11.15
CA PRO A 131 -12.44 -3.69 -11.20
C PRO A 131 -12.33 -3.07 -12.61
N PRO A 132 -11.92 -1.78 -12.74
CA PRO A 132 -11.65 -1.18 -14.05
C PRO A 132 -10.50 -1.90 -14.77
N THR A 133 -10.54 -1.93 -16.10
CA THR A 133 -9.59 -2.69 -16.93
C THR A 133 -8.27 -1.95 -17.06
N LYS A 134 -7.15 -2.62 -16.85
CA LYS A 134 -5.82 -2.04 -17.09
C LYS A 134 -5.61 -1.80 -18.60
N VAL A 135 -5.28 -0.58 -19.00
CA VAL A 135 -5.07 -0.20 -20.41
C VAL A 135 -3.64 0.21 -20.73
N TRP A 136 -2.84 0.54 -19.72
CA TRP A 136 -1.43 0.92 -19.88
C TRP A 136 -0.72 0.93 -18.52
N PRO A 137 0.60 0.69 -18.42
CA PRO A 137 1.43 -0.02 -19.39
C PRO A 137 1.05 -1.51 -19.46
#